data_AF-A0A392RY21-F1
#
_entry.id   AF-A0A392RY21-F1
#
_cell.length_a   1.000
_cell.length_b   1.000
_cell.length_c   1.000
_cell.angle_alpha   90.00
_cell.angle_beta   90.00
_cell.angle_gamma   90.00
#
_symmetry.space_group_name_H-M   'P 1'
#
loop_
_entity.id
_entity.type
_entity.pdbx_description
1 polymer ?
#
loop_
_entity_poly.entity_id
_entity_poly.type
_entity_poly.pdbx_seq_one_letter_code
_entity_poly.pdbx_strand_id
1 'polypeptide(L)'
;MRQRRWMEYLKDFNFDLKYHPGKANGVADALNRKSLHVSELITHKCNLIGNFRNLNLNMVDVENGLIMNMLEISCDLRDRIIQAQANDPDLQRRVNNPEFSIDADGAILYNGRL
;
A
#
# COMPACT_ATOMS: atom_id res chain seq x y z
N MET A 1 16.09 -11.79 -30.10
CA MET A 1 14.80 -12.02 -30.80
C MET A 1 13.99 -10.74 -31.12
N ARG A 2 14.06 -9.64 -30.36
CA ARG A 2 13.27 -8.42 -30.67
C ARG A 2 13.67 -7.71 -31.97
N GLN A 3 14.97 -7.59 -32.26
CA GLN A 3 15.46 -6.87 -33.46
C GLN A 3 14.94 -7.47 -34.78
N ARG A 4 14.93 -8.80 -34.92
CA ARG A 4 14.44 -9.48 -36.14
C ARG A 4 12.96 -9.18 -36.41
N ARG A 5 12.13 -9.21 -35.35
CA ARG A 5 10.70 -8.88 -35.44
C ARG A 5 10.45 -7.42 -35.86
N TRP A 6 11.26 -6.49 -35.34
CA TRP A 6 11.18 -5.09 -35.75
C TRP A 6 11.60 -4.89 -37.20
N MET A 7 12.65 -5.57 -37.66
CA MET A 7 13.08 -5.51 -39.07
C MET A 7 12.01 -6.08 -40.02
N GLU A 8 11.36 -7.17 -39.64
CA GLU A 8 10.25 -7.75 -40.41
C GLU A 8 9.02 -6.84 -40.47
N TYR A 9 8.73 -6.09 -39.41
CA TYR A 9 7.62 -5.12 -39.39
C TYR A 9 7.93 -3.85 -40.19
N LEU A 10 9.17 -3.35 -40.07
CA LEU A 10 9.57 -2.11 -40.72
C LEU A 10 9.72 -2.25 -42.24
N LYS A 11 9.97 -3.45 -42.77
CA LYS A 11 10.20 -3.68 -44.22
C LYS A 11 9.07 -3.15 -45.13
N ASP A 12 7.86 -3.05 -44.62
CA ASP A 12 6.67 -2.64 -45.38
C ASP A 12 6.48 -1.11 -45.39
N PHE A 13 7.29 -0.38 -44.63
CA PHE A 13 7.29 1.08 -44.60
C PHE A 13 8.36 1.64 -45.54
N ASN A 14 8.02 2.66 -46.33
CA ASN A 14 9.00 3.40 -47.11
C ASN A 14 9.68 4.47 -46.25
N PHE A 15 10.86 4.17 -45.69
CA PHE A 15 11.63 5.11 -44.87
C PHE A 15 13.14 4.89 -45.04
N ASP A 16 13.92 5.95 -44.78
CA ASP A 16 15.37 5.87 -44.65
C ASP A 16 15.78 5.93 -43.18
N LEU A 17 16.65 5.00 -42.74
CA LEU A 17 17.24 5.08 -41.40
C LEU A 17 18.35 6.13 -41.39
N LYS A 18 18.08 7.30 -40.76
CA LYS A 18 19.05 8.39 -40.61
C LYS A 18 19.35 8.63 -39.14
N TYR A 19 20.65 8.64 -38.80
CA TYR A 19 21.09 9.01 -37.46
C TYR A 19 21.10 10.53 -37.32
N HIS A 20 20.37 11.03 -36.34
CA HIS A 20 20.23 12.46 -36.07
C HIS A 20 20.76 12.78 -34.66
N PRO A 21 22.03 13.20 -34.52
CA PRO A 21 22.57 13.58 -33.23
C PRO A 21 22.05 14.96 -32.78
N GLY A 22 21.78 15.11 -31.48
CA GLY A 22 21.54 16.40 -30.83
C GLY A 22 20.22 17.09 -31.24
N LYS A 23 20.34 18.28 -31.85
CA LYS A 23 19.26 19.28 -32.01
C LYS A 23 18.03 18.78 -32.79
N ALA A 24 18.19 17.82 -33.69
CA ALA A 24 17.10 17.23 -34.46
C ALA A 24 16.18 16.32 -33.60
N ASN A 25 16.63 15.84 -32.44
CA ASN A 25 15.81 15.06 -31.50
C ASN A 25 15.08 15.93 -30.48
N GLY A 26 15.25 17.26 -30.51
CA GLY A 26 14.71 18.14 -29.47
C GLY A 26 13.20 18.02 -29.27
N VAL A 27 12.43 17.80 -30.34
CA VAL A 27 10.98 17.58 -30.26
C VAL A 27 10.66 16.22 -29.63
N ALA A 28 11.34 15.16 -30.06
CA ALA A 28 11.15 13.82 -29.51
C ALA A 28 11.54 13.76 -28.02
N ASP A 29 12.64 14.40 -27.64
CA ASP A 29 13.09 14.49 -26.25
C ASP A 29 12.12 15.31 -25.39
N ALA A 30 11.63 16.44 -25.89
CA ALA A 30 10.65 17.25 -25.18
C ALA A 30 9.32 16.50 -24.98
N LEU A 31 8.84 15.79 -26.00
CA LEU A 31 7.64 14.96 -25.92
C LEU A 31 7.84 13.78 -24.95
N ASN A 32 8.99 13.12 -25.01
CA ASN A 32 9.29 12.00 -24.11
C ASN A 32 9.33 12.46 -22.65
N ARG A 33 10.00 13.57 -22.34
CA ARG A 33 10.01 14.16 -20.99
C ARG A 33 8.60 14.50 -20.50
N LYS A 34 7.77 15.09 -21.36
CA LYS A 34 6.37 15.40 -21.03
C LYS A 34 5.57 14.13 -20.75
N SER A 35 5.74 13.09 -21.57
CA SER A 35 5.08 11.79 -21.38
C SER A 35 5.48 11.14 -20.06
N LEU A 36 6.78 11.11 -19.74
CA LEU A 36 7.30 10.59 -18.48
C LEU A 36 6.71 11.32 -17.27
N HIS A 37 6.69 12.66 -17.31
CA HIS A 37 6.10 13.47 -16.25
C HIS A 37 4.59 13.21 -16.08
N VAL A 38 3.84 13.06 -17.17
CA VAL A 38 2.42 12.68 -17.10
C VAL A 38 2.24 11.29 -16.51
N SER A 39 3.08 10.32 -16.89
CA SER A 39 3.06 8.97 -16.33
C SER A 39 3.34 8.97 -14.82
N GLU A 40 4.29 9.77 -14.38
CA GLU A 40 4.63 9.95 -12.96
C GLU A 40 3.44 10.55 -12.19
N LEU A 41 2.83 11.62 -12.71
CA LEU A 41 1.63 12.22 -12.10
C LEU A 41 0.46 11.24 -12.01
N ILE A 42 0.22 10.44 -13.06
CA ILE A 42 -0.82 9.41 -13.05
C ILE A 42 -0.53 8.37 -11.97
N THR A 43 0.73 7.90 -11.88
CA THR A 43 1.15 6.94 -10.86
C THR A 43 0.88 7.47 -9.45
N HIS A 44 1.28 8.71 -9.17
CA HIS A 44 1.01 9.36 -7.89
C HIS A 44 -0.49 9.50 -7.59
N LYS A 45 -1.31 9.91 -8.58
CA LYS A 45 -2.77 10.00 -8.41
C LYS A 45 -3.40 8.64 -8.12
N CYS A 46 -3.01 7.60 -8.85
CA CYS A 46 -3.51 6.24 -8.63
C CYS A 46 -3.15 5.74 -7.22
N ASN A 47 -1.93 5.98 -6.77
CA ASN A 47 -1.49 5.64 -5.41
C ASN A 47 -2.32 6.38 -4.36
N LEU A 48 -2.57 7.68 -4.56
CA LEU A 48 -3.38 8.47 -3.65
C LEU A 48 -4.82 7.95 -3.56
N ILE A 49 -5.44 7.62 -4.69
CA ILE A 49 -6.78 7.00 -4.74
C ILE A 49 -6.79 5.65 -4.00
N GLY A 50 -5.75 4.84 -4.19
CA GLY A 50 -5.58 3.57 -3.46
C GLY A 50 -5.50 3.80 -1.96
N ASN A 51 -4.68 4.75 -1.52
CA ASN A 51 -4.54 5.09 -0.11
C ASN A 51 -5.86 5.57 0.49
N PHE A 52 -6.61 6.43 -0.21
CA PHE A 52 -7.93 6.89 0.24
C PHE A 52 -8.94 5.74 0.38
N ARG A 53 -8.92 4.76 -0.53
CA ARG A 53 -9.75 3.55 -0.40
C ARG A 53 -9.35 2.72 0.81
N ASN A 54 -8.06 2.61 1.09
CA ASN A 54 -7.56 1.85 2.23
C ASN A 54 -7.90 2.47 3.58
N LEU A 55 -8.18 3.78 3.63
CA LEU A 55 -8.67 4.44 4.84
C LEU A 55 -10.10 4.00 5.23
N ASN A 56 -10.82 3.30 4.34
CA ASN A 56 -12.17 2.78 4.59
C ASN A 56 -13.16 3.85 5.09
N LEU A 57 -13.07 5.06 4.54
CA LEU A 57 -13.95 6.17 4.88
C LEU A 57 -15.30 6.01 4.16
N ASN A 58 -16.41 6.17 4.88
CA ASN A 58 -17.69 6.43 4.22
C ASN A 58 -17.75 7.91 3.83
N MET A 59 -18.18 8.17 2.61
CA MET A 59 -18.32 9.52 2.09
C MET A 59 -19.78 9.76 1.70
N VAL A 60 -20.37 10.84 2.18
CA VAL A 60 -21.73 11.27 1.84
C VAL A 60 -21.65 12.66 1.23
N ASP A 61 -22.16 12.79 0.01
CA ASP A 61 -22.32 14.08 -0.67
C ASP A 61 -23.50 14.83 -0.05
N VAL A 62 -23.29 16.10 0.27
CA VAL A 62 -24.29 17.01 0.82
C VAL A 62 -24.26 18.32 0.03
N GLU A 63 -25.34 19.10 0.10
CA GLU A 63 -25.56 20.27 -0.76
C GLU A 63 -24.39 21.27 -0.81
N ASN A 64 -23.58 21.37 0.26
CA ASN A 64 -22.42 22.26 0.35
C ASN A 64 -21.07 21.55 0.58
N GLY A 65 -20.95 20.25 0.29
CA GLY A 65 -19.65 19.57 0.38
C GLY A 65 -19.73 18.06 0.62
N LEU A 66 -18.65 17.52 1.18
CA LEU A 66 -18.51 16.09 1.45
C LEU A 66 -18.35 15.87 2.95
N ILE A 67 -19.20 15.02 3.52
CA ILE A 67 -19.02 14.50 4.87
C ILE A 67 -18.27 13.17 4.75
N MET A 68 -17.17 13.05 5.48
CA MET A 68 -16.38 11.83 5.57
C MET A 68 -16.44 11.31 7.00
N ASN A 69 -16.73 10.02 7.18
CA ASN A 69 -16.65 9.37 8.48
C ASN A 69 -15.90 8.03 8.38
N MET A 70 -15.44 7.54 9.52
CA MET A 70 -14.83 6.22 9.66
C MET A 70 -15.50 5.54 10.85
N LEU A 71 -16.02 4.33 10.65
CA LEU A 71 -16.48 3.48 11.73
C LEU A 71 -15.41 2.42 11.97
N GLU A 72 -14.70 2.54 13.09
CA GLU A 72 -13.77 1.53 13.56
C GLU A 72 -14.47 0.67 14.61
N ILE A 73 -14.67 -0.62 14.30
CA ILE A 73 -15.15 -1.60 15.27
C ILE A 73 -13.92 -2.38 15.74
N SER A 74 -13.38 -1.99 16.91
CA SER A 74 -12.30 -2.71 17.58
C SER A 74 -12.85 -3.61 18.69
N CYS A 75 -12.18 -4.73 18.95
CA CYS A 75 -12.52 -5.63 20.04
C CYS A 75 -11.60 -5.34 21.23
N ASP A 76 -12.16 -4.91 22.35
CA ASP A 76 -11.43 -4.63 23.59
C ASP A 76 -11.21 -5.89 24.46
N LEU A 77 -11.64 -7.06 23.97
CA LEU A 77 -11.62 -8.32 24.73
C LEU A 77 -10.21 -8.66 25.22
N ARG A 78 -9.19 -8.46 24.39
CA ARG A 78 -7.82 -8.79 24.77
C ARG A 78 -7.31 -7.88 25.88
N ASP A 79 -7.55 -6.57 25.78
CA ASP A 79 -7.21 -5.62 26.83
C ASP A 79 -7.95 -5.96 28.12
N ARG A 80 -9.24 -6.30 28.03
CA ARG A 80 -10.05 -6.73 29.18
C ARG A 80 -9.51 -8.00 29.83
N ILE A 81 -9.05 -8.98 29.04
CA ILE A 81 -8.42 -10.20 29.55
C ILE A 81 -7.13 -9.84 30.27
N ILE A 82 -6.25 -9.04 29.66
CA ILE A 82 -4.98 -8.63 30.28
C ILE A 82 -5.22 -7.93 31.61
N GLN A 83 -6.18 -6.99 31.67
CA GLN A 83 -6.56 -6.31 32.90
C GLN A 83 -7.13 -7.28 33.95
N ALA A 84 -7.95 -8.25 33.55
CA ALA A 84 -8.47 -9.26 34.47
C ALA A 84 -7.35 -10.18 35.01
N GLN A 85 -6.43 -10.60 34.15
CA GLN A 85 -5.27 -11.43 34.50
C GLN A 85 -4.34 -10.72 35.49
N ALA A 86 -4.12 -9.42 35.31
CA ALA A 86 -3.33 -8.60 36.24
C ALA A 86 -3.93 -8.55 37.64
N ASN A 87 -5.27 -8.62 37.74
CA ASN A 87 -6.01 -8.59 39.00
C ASN A 87 -6.28 -9.97 39.61
N ASP A 88 -5.93 -11.07 38.93
CA ASP A 88 -6.17 -12.44 39.40
C ASP A 88 -5.00 -12.95 40.28
N PRO A 89 -5.18 -13.09 41.60
CA PRO A 89 -4.10 -13.49 42.50
C PRO A 89 -3.62 -14.93 42.31
N ASP A 90 -4.47 -15.84 41.83
CA ASP A 90 -4.09 -17.23 41.56
C ASP A 90 -3.22 -17.30 40.31
N LEU A 91 -3.65 -16.62 39.25
CA LEU A 91 -2.91 -16.58 38.00
C LEU A 91 -1.53 -15.93 38.18
N GLN A 92 -1.44 -14.83 38.93
CA GLN A 92 -0.16 -14.16 39.23
C GLN A 92 0.82 -15.07 40.00
N ARG A 93 0.33 -16.00 40.83
CA ARG A 93 1.21 -16.97 41.51
C ARG A 93 1.72 -18.05 40.57
N ARG A 94 0.97 -18.37 39.51
CA ARG A 94 1.25 -19.48 38.59
C ARG A 94 2.09 -19.07 37.39
N VAL A 95 2.30 -17.78 37.16
CA VAL A 95 3.05 -17.24 36.01
C VAL A 95 4.50 -17.73 35.91
N ASN A 96 5.13 -18.09 37.03
CA ASN A 96 6.50 -18.62 37.07
C ASN A 96 6.61 -20.11 36.69
N ASN A 97 5.47 -20.78 36.45
CA ASN A 97 5.49 -22.17 36.01
C ASN A 97 5.92 -22.25 34.54
N PRO A 98 6.61 -23.34 34.14
CA PRO A 98 7.14 -23.49 32.77
C PRO A 98 6.07 -23.56 31.69
N GLU A 99 4.82 -23.84 32.05
CA GLU A 99 3.68 -23.85 31.13
C GLU A 99 3.11 -22.46 30.84
N PHE A 100 3.54 -21.43 31.58
CA PHE A 100 3.08 -20.07 31.39
C PHE A 100 4.16 -19.20 30.74
N SER A 101 3.74 -18.26 29.92
CA SER A 101 4.60 -17.25 29.31
C SER A 101 3.89 -15.90 29.26
N ILE A 102 4.65 -14.81 29.24
CA ILE A 102 4.10 -13.46 29.11
C ILE A 102 4.40 -12.96 27.69
N ASP A 103 3.35 -12.54 26.98
CA ASP A 103 3.45 -11.95 25.65
C ASP A 103 3.91 -10.48 25.72
N ALA A 104 4.26 -9.87 24.58
CA ALA A 104 4.82 -8.52 24.52
C ALA A 104 3.87 -7.42 25.05
N ASP A 105 2.56 -7.66 25.00
CA ASP A 105 1.51 -6.78 25.49
C ASP A 105 1.15 -7.04 26.97
N GLY A 106 1.85 -7.97 27.64
CA GLY A 106 1.62 -8.31 29.04
C GLY A 106 0.56 -9.40 29.24
N ALA A 107 0.03 -10.00 28.18
CA ALA A 107 -0.90 -11.12 28.29
C ALA A 107 -0.20 -12.37 28.86
N ILE A 108 -0.83 -12.99 29.85
CA ILE A 108 -0.39 -14.28 30.40
C ILE A 108 -0.96 -15.38 29.50
N LEU A 109 -0.08 -16.18 28.93
CA LEU A 109 -0.40 -17.30 28.06
C LEU A 109 -0.14 -18.62 28.78
N TYR A 110 -1.01 -19.59 28.58
CA TYR A 110 -0.82 -20.98 28.98
C TYR A 110 -0.52 -21.85 27.75
N ASN A 111 0.65 -22.47 27.73
CA ASN A 111 1.17 -23.22 26.57
C ASN A 111 1.09 -22.42 25.26
N GLY A 112 1.38 -21.12 25.33
CA GLY A 112 1.35 -20.19 24.19
C GLY A 112 -0.05 -19.75 23.74
N ARG A 113 -1.10 -20.01 24.54
CA ARG A 113 -2.49 -19.60 24.26
C ARG A 113 -3.03 -18.68 25.35
N LEU A 114 -3.87 -17.73 24.95
CA LEU A 114 -4.62 -16.87 25.86
C LEU A 114 -5.76 -17.65 26.53
#